data_AF-A0A1H9UZL4-F1
#
_entry.id   AF-A0A1H9UZL4-F1
#
_cell.length_a   1.000
_cell.length_b   1.000
_cell.length_c   1.000
_cell.angle_alpha   90.00
_cell.angle_beta   90.00
_cell.angle_gamma   90.00
#
_symmetry.space_group_name_H-M   'P 1'
#
loop_
_entity.id
_entity.type
_entity.pdbx_description
1 polymer ?
#
loop_
_entity_poly.entity_id
_entity_poly.type
_entity_poly.pdbx_seq_one_letter_code
_entity_poly.pdbx_strand_id
1 'polypeptide(L)'
;MTLTIFIAAILYLILTVLGIYFLPSMSVLIYLSMIYLLPLVVNYVLVTTRKQKNEKFTLSLVLPVFSTLFYAAFSWATEKFGTWLAFIEKNSMSSDSLTIEIDPNGFDTAQIIFMLLTYFGISLALYFLLNRKEVKSGEKYA
;
A
#
# COMPACT_ATOMS: atom_id res chain seq x y z
N MET A 1 9.85 -9.71 16.46
CA MET A 1 10.13 -9.04 15.17
C MET A 1 10.21 -9.98 13.95
N THR A 2 11.14 -10.94 13.88
CA THR A 2 11.40 -11.77 12.68
C THR A 2 10.17 -12.47 12.10
N LEU A 3 9.35 -13.08 12.95
CA LEU A 3 8.11 -13.73 12.50
C LEU A 3 7.15 -12.75 11.80
N THR A 4 7.03 -11.50 12.26
CA THR A 4 6.18 -10.50 11.58
C THR A 4 6.72 -10.14 10.21
N ILE A 5 8.05 -10.01 10.07
CA ILE A 5 8.67 -9.72 8.78
C ILE A 5 8.41 -10.88 7.80
N PHE A 6 8.53 -12.12 8.28
CA PHE A 6 8.22 -13.30 7.48
C PHE A 6 6.74 -13.34 7.06
N ILE A 7 5.81 -13.08 7.99
CA ILE A 7 4.38 -12.98 7.69
C ILE A 7 4.11 -11.87 6.67
N ALA A 8 4.73 -10.69 6.83
CA ALA A 8 4.59 -9.58 5.89
C ALA A 8 5.05 -9.97 4.48
N ALA A 9 6.19 -10.64 4.36
CA ALA A 9 6.71 -11.12 3.09
C ALA A 9 5.73 -12.07 2.39
N ILE A 10 5.15 -13.03 3.14
CA ILE A 10 4.14 -13.96 2.62
C ILE A 10 2.88 -13.22 2.19
N LEU A 11 2.36 -12.32 3.04
CA LEU A 11 1.14 -11.57 2.74
C LEU A 11 1.29 -10.73 1.47
N TYR A 12 2.42 -10.01 1.34
CA TYR A 12 2.67 -9.20 0.16
C TYR A 12 2.92 -10.03 -1.09
N LEU A 13 3.57 -11.20 -0.98
CA LEU A 13 3.70 -12.13 -2.09
C LEU A 13 2.33 -12.64 -2.57
N ILE A 14 1.46 -13.04 -1.63
CA ILE A 14 0.09 -13.46 -1.92
C ILE A 14 -0.68 -12.31 -2.58
N LEU A 15 -0.57 -11.08 -2.05
CA LEU A 15 -1.20 -9.89 -2.62
C LEU A 15 -0.74 -9.63 -4.05
N THR A 16 0.57 -9.76 -4.35
CA THR A 16 1.09 -9.63 -5.71
C THR A 16 0.46 -10.68 -6.63
N VAL A 17 0.48 -11.96 -6.25
CA VAL A 17 -0.05 -13.05 -7.09
C VAL A 17 -1.55 -12.92 -7.32
N LEU A 18 -2.32 -12.70 -6.26
CA LEU A 18 -3.78 -12.51 -6.36
C LEU A 18 -4.10 -11.24 -7.16
N GLY A 19 -3.36 -10.16 -6.93
CA GLY A 19 -3.50 -8.92 -7.67
C GLY A 19 -3.33 -9.14 -9.17
N ILE A 20 -2.22 -9.77 -9.58
CA ILE A 20 -1.96 -10.06 -11.00
C ILE A 20 -3.08 -10.92 -11.60
N TYR A 21 -3.47 -11.99 -10.90
CA TYR A 21 -4.46 -12.95 -11.40
C TYR A 21 -5.86 -12.33 -11.55
N PHE A 22 -6.29 -11.53 -10.57
CA PHE A 22 -7.63 -10.97 -10.56
C PHE A 22 -7.74 -9.60 -11.24
N LEU A 23 -6.63 -8.93 -11.56
CA LEU A 23 -6.63 -7.57 -12.13
C LEU A 23 -7.63 -7.38 -13.29
N PRO A 24 -7.69 -8.26 -14.32
CA PRO A 24 -8.64 -8.08 -15.44
C PRO A 24 -10.11 -8.08 -14.99
N SER A 25 -10.41 -8.74 -13.87
CA SER A 25 -11.76 -8.81 -13.31
C SER A 25 -12.09 -7.65 -12.36
N MET A 26 -11.10 -6.87 -11.92
CA MET A 26 -11.29 -5.74 -11.01
C MET A 26 -11.99 -4.55 -11.69
N SER A 27 -12.66 -3.74 -10.86
CA SER A 27 -13.04 -2.37 -11.21
C SER A 27 -11.93 -1.41 -10.79
N VAL A 28 -11.95 -0.18 -11.33
CA VAL A 28 -10.99 0.88 -10.92
C VAL A 28 -10.96 1.10 -9.41
N LEU A 29 -12.13 1.09 -8.74
CA LEU A 29 -12.20 1.29 -7.29
C LEU A 29 -11.54 0.14 -6.50
N ILE A 30 -11.71 -1.10 -6.94
CA ILE A 30 -11.07 -2.26 -6.30
C ILE A 30 -9.55 -2.18 -6.49
N TYR A 31 -9.09 -1.84 -7.70
CA TYR A 31 -7.69 -1.62 -7.99
C TYR A 31 -7.08 -0.53 -7.09
N LEU A 32 -7.70 0.65 -7.02
CA LEU A 32 -7.24 1.74 -6.16
C LEU A 32 -7.23 1.35 -4.68
N SER A 33 -8.24 0.62 -4.22
CA SER A 33 -8.28 0.12 -2.84
C SER A 33 -7.16 -0.87 -2.55
N MET A 34 -6.86 -1.76 -3.49
CA MET A 34 -5.78 -2.74 -3.38
C MET A 34 -4.40 -2.08 -3.35
N ILE A 35 -4.18 -1.03 -4.13
CA ILE A 35 -2.88 -0.34 -4.18
C ILE A 35 -2.74 0.67 -3.04
N TYR A 36 -3.74 1.51 -2.79
CA TYR A 36 -3.59 2.62 -1.85
C TYR A 36 -4.02 2.29 -0.43
N LEU A 37 -5.06 1.50 -0.23
CA LEU A 37 -5.64 1.29 1.11
C LEU A 37 -5.13 0.01 1.77
N LEU A 38 -5.14 -1.10 1.03
CA LEU A 38 -4.85 -2.42 1.58
C LEU A 38 -3.44 -2.54 2.19
N PRO A 39 -2.35 -2.03 1.56
CA PRO A 39 -1.02 -2.08 2.16
C PRO A 39 -0.93 -1.27 3.44
N LEU A 40 -1.64 -0.14 3.51
CA LEU A 40 -1.70 0.69 4.73
C LEU A 40 -2.38 -0.04 5.88
N VAL A 41 -3.49 -0.73 5.60
CA VAL A 41 -4.21 -1.54 6.59
C VAL A 41 -3.33 -2.69 7.07
N VAL A 42 -2.70 -3.43 6.15
CA VAL A 42 -1.77 -4.53 6.51
C VAL A 42 -0.64 -4.01 7.39
N ASN A 43 -0.01 -2.89 7.00
CA ASN A 43 1.08 -2.30 7.76
C ASN A 43 0.63 -1.87 9.16
N TYR A 44 -0.52 -1.19 9.25
CA TYR A 44 -1.10 -0.75 10.51
C TYR A 44 -1.39 -1.93 11.45
N VAL A 45 -2.03 -2.99 10.97
CA VAL A 45 -2.33 -4.19 11.76
C VAL A 45 -1.04 -4.81 12.27
N LEU A 46 -0.04 -5.00 11.41
CA LEU A 46 1.22 -5.61 11.82
C LEU A 46 2.01 -4.74 12.82
N VAL A 47 1.96 -3.41 12.71
CA VAL A 47 2.57 -2.50 13.71
C VAL A 47 1.84 -2.57 15.05
N THR A 48 0.51 -2.54 15.05
CA THR A 48 -0.30 -2.50 16.29
C THR A 48 -0.26 -3.81 17.08
N THR A 49 0.07 -4.93 16.45
CA THR A 49 0.31 -6.20 17.17
C THR A 49 1.52 -6.16 18.11
N ARG A 50 2.43 -5.19 17.94
CA ARG A 50 3.63 -5.05 18.77
C ARG A 50 3.37 -4.17 19.98
N LYS A 51 3.89 -4.56 21.14
CA LYS A 51 3.79 -3.78 22.38
C LYS A 51 4.95 -2.80 22.56
N GLN A 52 6.14 -3.20 22.13
CA GLN A 52 7.35 -2.41 22.33
C GLN A 52 7.43 -1.23 21.34
N LYS A 53 7.72 -0.04 21.86
CA LYS A 53 7.80 1.19 21.06
C LYS A 53 8.88 1.13 19.96
N ASN A 54 10.03 0.54 20.27
CA ASN A 54 11.13 0.39 19.31
C ASN A 54 10.74 -0.56 18.17
N GLU A 55 10.10 -1.70 18.48
CA GLU A 55 9.61 -2.61 17.44
C GLU A 55 8.55 -1.96 16.55
N LYS A 56 7.62 -1.19 17.14
CA LYS A 56 6.61 -0.43 16.36
C LYS A 56 7.29 0.53 15.38
N PHE A 57 8.29 1.27 15.85
CA PHE A 57 9.02 2.23 15.01
C PHE A 57 9.75 1.53 13.87
N THR A 58 10.50 0.46 14.18
CA THR A 58 11.21 -0.33 13.18
C THR A 58 10.25 -0.90 12.14
N LEU A 59 9.11 -1.46 12.55
CA LEU A 59 8.10 -1.97 11.61
C LEU A 59 7.48 -0.86 10.76
N SER A 60 7.26 0.33 11.33
CA SER A 60 6.78 1.49 10.56
C SER A 60 7.76 1.97 9.49
N LEU A 61 9.04 1.61 9.58
CA LEU A 61 10.04 1.85 8.53
C LEU A 61 10.19 0.66 7.56
N VAL A 62 10.11 -0.57 8.07
CA VAL A 62 10.37 -1.78 7.29
C VAL A 62 9.17 -2.17 6.43
N LEU A 63 7.95 -2.13 6.97
CA LEU A 63 6.76 -2.59 6.25
C LEU A 63 6.42 -1.77 4.99
N PRO A 64 6.60 -0.44 4.95
CA PRO A 64 6.49 0.33 3.71
C PRO A 64 7.39 -0.16 2.58
N VAL A 65 8.58 -0.70 2.88
CA VAL A 65 9.47 -1.29 1.87
C VAL A 65 8.79 -2.50 1.20
N PHE A 66 8.16 -3.37 2.00
CA PHE A 66 7.41 -4.50 1.45
C PHE A 66 6.21 -4.05 0.62
N SER A 67 5.49 -3.02 1.05
CA SER A 67 4.38 -2.43 0.27
C SER A 67 4.86 -1.87 -1.07
N THR A 68 6.01 -1.18 -1.10
CA THR A 68 6.61 -0.67 -2.33
C THR A 68 7.06 -1.80 -3.24
N LEU A 69 7.70 -2.85 -2.69
CA LEU A 69 8.08 -4.03 -3.46
C LEU A 69 6.86 -4.75 -4.03
N PHE A 70 5.78 -4.85 -3.27
CA PHE A 70 4.49 -5.36 -3.76
C PHE A 70 4.02 -4.56 -4.97
N TYR A 71 3.94 -3.23 -4.85
CA TYR A 71 3.48 -2.37 -5.95
C TYR A 71 4.39 -2.49 -7.17
N ALA A 72 5.71 -2.39 -6.99
CA ALA A 72 6.67 -2.50 -8.09
C ALA A 72 6.60 -3.86 -8.79
N ALA A 73 6.54 -4.96 -8.03
CA ALA A 73 6.45 -6.30 -8.60
C ALA A 73 5.11 -6.55 -9.29
N PHE A 74 4.01 -6.07 -8.70
CA PHE A 74 2.68 -6.10 -9.29
C PHE A 74 2.67 -5.35 -10.62
N SER A 75 3.05 -4.07 -10.62
CA SER A 75 3.05 -3.21 -11.81
C SER A 75 3.94 -3.76 -12.92
N TRP A 76 5.15 -4.20 -12.59
CA TRP A 76 6.07 -4.79 -13.55
C TRP A 76 5.49 -6.06 -14.20
N ALA A 77 4.89 -6.94 -13.38
CA ALA A 77 4.34 -8.19 -13.86
C ALA A 77 3.10 -7.95 -14.72
N THR A 78 2.20 -7.06 -14.31
CA THR A 78 0.94 -6.82 -15.02
C THR A 78 1.15 -6.15 -16.38
N GLU A 79 2.15 -5.28 -16.49
CA GLU A 79 2.60 -4.78 -17.79
C GLU A 79 3.18 -5.91 -18.65
N LYS A 80 4.12 -6.67 -18.10
CA LYS A 80 4.84 -7.70 -18.85
C LYS A 80 3.93 -8.82 -19.37
N PHE A 81 2.88 -9.16 -18.62
CA PHE A 81 1.91 -10.17 -19.01
C PHE A 81 0.70 -9.59 -19.78
N GLY A 82 0.67 -8.28 -20.04
CA GLY A 82 -0.42 -7.62 -20.76
C GLY A 82 -1.75 -7.53 -19.98
N THR A 83 -1.78 -7.94 -18.70
CA THR A 83 -2.99 -7.85 -17.88
C THR A 83 -3.35 -6.41 -17.51
N TRP A 84 -2.36 -5.51 -17.51
CA TRP A 84 -2.59 -4.07 -17.38
C TRP A 84 -3.41 -3.51 -18.54
N LEU A 85 -3.04 -3.84 -19.79
CA LEU A 85 -3.78 -3.41 -20.97
C LEU A 85 -5.22 -3.93 -20.97
N ALA A 86 -5.42 -5.22 -20.63
CA ALA A 86 -6.75 -5.79 -20.53
C ALA A 86 -7.62 -5.10 -19.45
N PHE A 87 -7.00 -4.66 -18.35
CA PHE A 87 -7.69 -3.88 -17.32
C PHE A 87 -8.09 -2.49 -17.81
N ILE A 88 -7.21 -1.81 -18.56
CA ILE A 88 -7.50 -0.51 -19.18
C ILE A 88 -8.65 -0.65 -20.16
N GLU A 89 -8.55 -1.56 -21.14
CA GLU A 89 -9.58 -1.74 -22.17
C GLU A 89 -10.97 -1.98 -21.59
N LYS A 90 -11.06 -2.73 -20.49
CA LYS A 90 -12.31 -3.00 -19.79
C LYS A 90 -12.87 -1.78 -19.05
N ASN A 91 -12.01 -0.99 -18.42
CA ASN A 91 -12.41 0.07 -17.49
C ASN A 91 -12.40 1.47 -18.12
N SER A 92 -11.75 1.64 -19.27
CA SER A 92 -11.83 2.84 -20.09
C SER A 92 -13.23 2.94 -20.69
N MET A 93 -14.08 3.73 -20.05
CA MET A 93 -15.37 4.12 -20.59
C MET A 93 -15.17 5.31 -21.53
N SER A 94 -15.49 5.14 -22.82
CA SER A 94 -15.74 6.28 -23.70
C SER A 94 -17.24 6.54 -23.76
N SER A 95 -17.69 7.64 -23.16
CA SER A 95 -19.01 8.22 -23.45
C SER A 95 -18.82 9.59 -24.08
N ASP A 96 -19.83 10.10 -24.80
CA ASP A 96 -19.79 11.42 -25.47
C ASP A 96 -19.50 12.62 -24.52
N SER A 97 -19.46 12.39 -23.19
CA SER A 97 -19.26 13.44 -22.17
C SER A 97 -18.16 13.16 -21.13
N LEU A 98 -17.63 11.93 -21.07
CA LEU A 98 -16.60 11.56 -20.09
C LEU A 98 -15.70 10.45 -20.66
N THR A 99 -14.40 10.75 -20.76
CA THR A 99 -13.34 9.78 -21.03
C THR A 99 -12.52 9.61 -19.76
N ILE A 100 -12.51 8.41 -19.20
CA ILE A 100 -11.57 8.06 -18.12
C ILE A 100 -10.35 7.44 -18.79
N GLU A 101 -9.30 8.24 -18.96
CA GLU A 101 -8.01 7.75 -19.45
C GLU A 101 -7.19 7.21 -18.28
N ILE A 102 -6.83 5.93 -18.38
CA ILE A 102 -5.90 5.27 -17.47
C ILE A 102 -4.56 5.22 -18.20
N ASP A 103 -3.49 5.65 -17.53
CA ASP A 103 -2.15 5.66 -18.12
C ASP A 103 -1.75 4.25 -18.59
N PRO A 104 -1.37 4.07 -19.87
CA PRO A 104 -0.94 2.79 -20.40
C PRO A 104 0.33 2.26 -19.71
N ASN A 105 1.11 3.10 -19.05
CA ASN A 105 2.29 2.71 -18.28
C ASN A 105 1.95 2.54 -16.79
N GLY A 106 1.72 1.28 -16.39
CA GLY A 106 1.49 0.89 -15.00
C GLY A 106 2.77 0.76 -14.18
N PHE A 107 3.94 0.66 -14.82
CA PHE A 107 5.26 0.55 -14.20
C PHE A 107 6.12 1.80 -14.48
N ASP A 108 5.64 2.95 -14.04
CA ASP A 108 6.38 4.20 -14.12
C ASP A 108 7.23 4.47 -12.86
N THR A 109 8.43 5.02 -13.06
CA THR A 109 9.36 5.30 -11.95
C THR A 109 8.82 6.40 -11.02
N ALA A 110 8.18 7.44 -11.56
CA ALA A 110 7.60 8.50 -10.74
C ALA A 110 6.43 7.96 -9.91
N GLN A 111 5.61 7.06 -10.47
CA GLN A 111 4.56 6.37 -9.70
C GLN A 111 5.14 5.50 -8.57
N ILE A 112 6.22 4.74 -8.82
CA ILE A 112 6.87 3.94 -7.76
C ILE A 112 7.40 4.83 -6.63
N ILE A 113 8.06 5.94 -6.96
CA ILE A 113 8.54 6.91 -5.97
C ILE A 113 7.37 7.51 -5.20
N PHE A 114 6.27 7.87 -5.88
CA PHE A 114 5.07 8.36 -5.23
C PHE A 114 4.48 7.35 -4.25
N MET A 115 4.40 6.07 -4.62
CA MET A 115 3.91 5.01 -3.75
C MET A 115 4.84 4.78 -2.55
N LEU A 116 6.16 4.80 -2.75
CA LEU A 116 7.14 4.76 -1.67
C LEU A 116 6.88 5.86 -0.64
N LEU A 117 6.81 7.12 -1.10
CA LEU A 117 6.57 8.26 -0.23
C LEU A 117 5.22 8.17 0.49
N THR A 118 4.17 7.71 -0.20
CA THR A 118 2.84 7.52 0.38
C THR A 118 2.84 6.47 1.49
N TYR A 119 3.40 5.29 1.23
CA TYR A 119 3.45 4.22 2.23
C TYR A 119 4.29 4.60 3.45
N PHE A 120 5.46 5.24 3.23
CA PHE A 120 6.30 5.72 4.33
C PHE A 120 5.63 6.84 5.12
N GLY A 121 5.09 7.84 4.43
CA GLY A 121 4.46 9.01 5.04
C GLY A 121 3.31 8.61 5.95
N ILE A 122 2.41 7.75 5.46
CA ILE A 122 1.26 7.30 6.25
C ILE A 122 1.70 6.39 7.41
N SER A 123 2.62 5.45 7.16
CA SER A 123 3.11 4.54 8.20
C SER A 123 3.76 5.29 9.37
N LEU A 124 4.58 6.31 9.08
CA LEU A 124 5.22 7.15 10.10
C LEU A 124 4.22 8.07 10.79
N ALA A 125 3.30 8.69 10.03
CA ALA A 125 2.23 9.51 10.62
C ALA A 125 1.41 8.70 11.63
N LEU A 126 0.99 7.48 11.26
CA LEU A 126 0.26 6.57 12.14
C LEU A 126 1.09 6.18 13.37
N TYR A 127 2.38 5.90 13.21
CA TYR A 127 3.26 5.63 14.35
C TYR A 127 3.27 6.78 15.35
N PHE A 128 3.44 8.02 14.88
CA PHE A 128 3.48 9.19 15.77
C PHE A 128 2.14 9.48 16.42
N LEU A 129 1.02 9.30 15.70
CA LEU A 129 -0.33 9.44 16.26
C LEU A 129 -0.60 8.41 17.37
N LEU A 130 -0.26 7.14 17.13
CA LEU A 130 -0.48 6.05 18.10
C LEU A 130 0.41 6.13 19.35
N ASN A 131 1.57 6.78 19.25
CA ASN A 131 2.52 6.91 20.37
C ASN A 131 2.58 8.32 20.94
N ARG A 132 1.62 9.19 20.58
CA ARG A 132 1.46 10.50 21.20
C ARG A 132 1.15 10.27 22.69
N LYS A 133 1.98 10.82 23.57
CA LYS A 133 1.64 10.86 25.00
C LYS A 133 0.41 11.75 25.13
N GLU A 134 -0.68 11.22 25.69
CA GLU A 134 -1.75 12.07 26.18
C GLU A 134 -1.14 12.99 27.25
N VAL A 135 -1.14 14.29 26.97
CA VAL A 135 -0.85 15.27 28.01
C VAL A 135 -2.04 15.17 28.96
N LYS A 136 -1.84 14.56 30.14
CA LYS A 136 -2.85 14.61 31.19
C LYS A 136 -3.11 16.08 31.49
N SER A 137 -4.30 16.55 31.14
CA SER A 137 -4.85 17.84 31.55
C SER A 137 -4.95 17.85 33.08
N GLY A 138 -3.86 18.21 33.77
CA GLY A 138 -3.81 18.24 35.23
C GLY A 138 -2.44 18.48 35.86
N GLU A 139 -1.32 18.34 35.14
CA GLU A 139 0.03 18.55 35.71
C GLU A 139 0.62 19.94 35.43
N LYS A 140 -0.23 20.96 35.28
CA LYS A 140 0.18 22.36 35.48
C LYS A 140 -0.50 22.81 36.77
N TYR A 141 0.28 23.39 37.68
CA TYR A 141 -0.07 23.86 39.03
C TYR A 141 0.10 22.82 40.15
N ALA A 142 1.36 22.53 40.49
CA ALA A 142 1.79 22.21 41.85
C ALA A 142 3.04 23.04 42.16
#